data_AF-A0A101NZD2-F1
#
_entry.id   AF-A0A101NZD2-F1
#
_cell.length_a   1.000
_cell.length_b   1.000
_cell.length_c   1.000
_cell.angle_alpha   90.00
_cell.angle_beta   90.00
_cell.angle_gamma   90.00
#
_symmetry.space_group_name_H-M   'P 1'
#
loop_
_entity.id
_entity.type
_entity.pdbx_description
1 polymer ?
#
loop_
_entity_poly.entity_id
_entity_poly.type
_entity_poly.pdbx_seq_one_letter_code
_entity_poly.pdbx_strand_id
1 'polypeptide(L)'
;MPVEDINTQAWNVYGQRQLARAHMAPGLVRDFQADTMTIVAPDDDSWAVADPDGTTVRAHGPRDVWAELEDVHAHWVRAGRPSAFRVDVPEDGGTQNVTCGAGPSALDWALPTLSPAPWQSA
;
A
#
# COMPACT_ATOMS: atom_id res chain seq x y z
N MET A 1 -15.00 16.07 15.71
CA MET A 1 -14.05 15.41 14.79
C MET A 1 -14.62 15.59 13.40
N PRO A 2 -14.06 16.40 12.50
CA PRO A 2 -14.56 16.43 11.14
C PRO A 2 -14.15 15.10 10.48
N VAL A 3 -15.14 14.33 10.03
CA VAL A 3 -14.92 13.15 9.20
C VAL A 3 -14.43 13.69 7.87
N GLU A 4 -13.10 13.72 7.67
CA GLU A 4 -12.57 13.91 6.33
C GLU A 4 -13.16 12.80 5.45
N ASP A 5 -13.75 13.21 4.33
CA ASP A 5 -14.36 12.36 3.33
C ASP A 5 -13.42 11.18 3.01
N ILE A 6 -13.92 9.95 3.13
CA ILE A 6 -13.18 8.71 2.85
C ILE A 6 -12.62 8.70 1.43
N ASN A 7 -13.19 9.43 0.46
CA ASN A 7 -12.55 9.65 -0.83
C ASN A 7 -11.35 10.58 -0.73
N THR A 8 -11.43 11.69 0.01
CA THR A 8 -10.25 12.55 0.22
C THR A 8 -9.16 11.80 0.98
N GLN A 9 -9.54 10.95 1.94
CA GLN A 9 -8.66 10.00 2.58
C GLN A 9 -8.14 9.00 1.53
N ALA A 10 -8.98 8.34 0.75
CA ALA A 10 -8.55 7.32 -0.20
C ALA A 10 -7.66 7.86 -1.35
N TRP A 11 -7.99 9.02 -1.89
CA TRP A 11 -7.25 9.70 -2.95
C TRP A 11 -5.91 10.29 -2.46
N ASN A 12 -5.88 10.97 -1.29
CA ASN A 12 -4.63 11.52 -0.74
C ASN A 12 -3.77 10.47 0.00
N VAL A 13 -4.36 9.38 0.49
CA VAL A 13 -3.69 8.32 1.24
C VAL A 13 -3.14 7.22 0.33
N TYR A 14 -3.88 6.78 -0.70
CA TYR A 14 -3.51 5.57 -1.45
C TYR A 14 -2.94 5.84 -2.85
N GLY A 15 -3.06 7.07 -3.38
CA GLY A 15 -2.49 7.44 -4.69
C GLY A 15 -0.96 7.60 -4.70
N GLN A 16 -0.34 7.94 -3.56
CA GLN A 16 1.10 8.27 -3.45
C GLN A 16 1.93 7.24 -2.65
N ARG A 17 1.37 6.08 -2.28
CA ARG A 17 1.95 5.17 -1.27
C ARG A 17 2.07 3.71 -1.69
N GLN A 18 2.28 3.49 -2.98
CA GLN A 18 2.39 2.15 -3.58
C GLN A 18 3.47 1.30 -2.89
N LEU A 19 4.56 1.90 -2.41
CA LEU A 19 5.68 1.18 -1.79
C LEU A 19 5.35 0.58 -0.42
N ALA A 20 4.73 1.37 0.48
CA ALA A 20 4.34 0.86 1.80
C ALA A 20 3.25 -0.21 1.69
N ARG A 21 2.25 -0.01 0.80
CA ARG A 21 1.20 -1.01 0.58
C ARG A 21 1.76 -2.31 0.01
N ALA A 22 2.62 -2.25 -1.00
CA ALA A 22 3.19 -3.44 -1.62
C ALA A 22 3.95 -4.33 -0.63
N HIS A 23 4.54 -3.74 0.43
CA HIS A 23 5.28 -4.50 1.43
C HIS A 23 4.42 -4.91 2.63
N MET A 24 3.57 -4.02 3.14
CA MET A 24 2.78 -4.29 4.34
C MET A 24 1.49 -5.07 4.06
N ALA A 25 1.03 -5.07 2.80
CA ALA A 25 -0.11 -5.83 2.33
C ALA A 25 0.22 -6.46 0.95
N PRO A 26 1.07 -7.51 0.94
CA PRO A 26 1.57 -8.10 -0.30
C PRO A 26 0.45 -8.72 -1.13
N GLY A 27 0.53 -8.59 -2.45
CA GLY A 27 -0.49 -9.10 -3.37
C GLY A 27 -1.70 -8.18 -3.59
N LEU A 28 -1.79 -7.05 -2.86
CA LEU A 28 -2.86 -6.07 -3.08
C LEU A 28 -2.55 -5.12 -4.25
N VAL A 29 -3.37 -5.21 -5.30
CA VAL A 29 -3.28 -4.37 -6.49
C VAL A 29 -4.42 -3.34 -6.47
N ARG A 30 -4.11 -2.08 -6.82
CA ARG A 30 -5.16 -1.09 -7.09
C ARG A 30 -5.59 -1.23 -8.54
N ASP A 31 -6.89 -1.37 -8.78
CA ASP A 31 -7.45 -1.19 -10.11
C ASP A 31 -7.59 0.32 -10.38
N PHE A 32 -6.73 0.83 -11.27
CA PHE A 32 -6.72 2.24 -11.68
C PHE A 32 -7.73 2.53 -12.80
N GLN A 33 -8.32 1.50 -13.41
CA GLN A 33 -9.31 1.64 -14.48
C GLN A 33 -10.73 1.70 -13.95
N ALA A 34 -10.95 1.30 -12.69
CA ALA A 34 -12.22 1.47 -12.00
C ALA A 34 -12.48 2.95 -11.67
N ASP A 35 -13.72 3.39 -11.91
CA ASP A 35 -14.18 4.75 -11.56
C ASP A 35 -14.13 5.00 -10.05
N THR A 36 -14.24 3.94 -9.26
CA THR A 36 -14.17 3.98 -7.80
C THR A 36 -12.95 3.26 -7.27
N MET A 37 -12.47 3.68 -6.09
CA MET A 37 -11.32 3.08 -5.44
C MET A 37 -11.55 1.57 -5.22
N THR A 38 -10.86 0.77 -6.03
CA THR A 38 -10.94 -0.69 -6.01
C THR A 38 -9.56 -1.27 -5.72
N ILE A 39 -9.47 -2.08 -4.68
CA ILE A 39 -8.28 -2.86 -4.32
C ILE A 39 -8.63 -4.34 -4.46
N VAL A 40 -7.76 -5.09 -5.13
CA VAL A 40 -7.94 -6.52 -5.40
C VAL A 40 -6.77 -7.32 -4.84
N ALA A 41 -7.06 -8.52 -4.36
CA ALA A 41 -6.11 -9.58 -4.05
C ALA A 41 -6.38 -10.75 -5.01
N PRO A 42 -5.71 -10.78 -6.18
CA PRO A 42 -6.07 -11.71 -7.27
C PRO A 42 -5.92 -13.17 -6.88
N ASP A 43 -4.86 -13.51 -6.13
CA ASP A 43 -4.56 -14.88 -5.71
C ASP A 43 -5.59 -15.42 -4.71
N ASP A 44 -6.26 -14.51 -3.99
CA ASP A 44 -7.24 -14.81 -2.95
C ASP A 44 -8.69 -14.67 -3.45
N ASP A 45 -8.91 -14.34 -4.73
CA ASP A 45 -10.24 -13.97 -5.27
C ASP A 45 -10.99 -12.98 -4.36
N SER A 46 -10.25 -12.00 -3.82
CA SER A 46 -10.77 -11.04 -2.84
C SER A 46 -10.64 -9.61 -3.35
N TRP A 47 -11.57 -8.75 -2.94
CA TRP A 47 -11.55 -7.34 -3.32
C TRP A 47 -12.28 -6.46 -2.31
N ALA A 48 -11.93 -5.18 -2.30
CA ALA A 48 -12.63 -4.11 -1.61
C ALA A 48 -12.86 -2.94 -2.56
N VAL A 49 -14.09 -2.43 -2.61
CA VAL A 49 -14.51 -1.29 -3.41
C VAL A 49 -15.13 -0.28 -2.46
N ALA A 50 -14.51 0.89 -2.32
CA ALA A 50 -15.17 2.02 -1.68
C ALA A 50 -16.24 2.56 -2.64
N ASP A 51 -17.38 3.02 -2.12
CA ASP A 51 -18.39 3.67 -2.95
C ASP A 51 -17.97 5.12 -3.29
N PRO A 52 -18.53 5.72 -4.37
CA PRO A 52 -18.08 7.02 -4.86
C PRO A 52 -18.32 8.17 -3.91
N ASP A 53 -19.20 8.02 -2.91
CA ASP A 53 -19.42 8.99 -1.83
C ASP A 53 -18.50 8.76 -0.62
N GLY A 54 -17.70 7.71 -0.65
CA GLY A 54 -16.77 7.31 0.41
C GLY A 54 -17.47 6.78 1.65
N THR A 55 -18.78 6.69 1.71
CA THR A 55 -19.45 6.38 2.98
C THR A 55 -19.48 4.89 3.30
N THR A 56 -19.35 4.06 2.27
CA THR A 56 -19.46 2.60 2.36
C THR A 56 -18.36 1.89 1.60
N VAL A 57 -18.00 0.70 2.09
CA VAL A 57 -17.07 -0.21 1.43
C VAL A 57 -17.77 -1.54 1.24
N ARG A 58 -17.72 -2.03 0.01
CA ARG A 58 -18.15 -3.38 -0.36
C ARG A 58 -16.91 -4.25 -0.45
N ALA A 59 -16.94 -5.40 0.21
CA ALA A 59 -15.84 -6.36 0.20
C ALA A 59 -16.32 -7.75 -0.22
N HIS A 60 -15.40 -8.53 -0.78
CA HIS A 60 -15.64 -9.90 -1.21
C HIS A 60 -14.38 -10.74 -1.02
N GLY A 61 -14.60 -12.04 -0.88
CA GLY A 61 -13.56 -13.05 -0.81
C GLY A 61 -13.10 -13.40 0.61
N PRO A 62 -12.23 -14.40 0.75
CA PRO A 62 -11.71 -14.87 2.03
C PRO A 62 -10.74 -13.91 2.73
N ARG A 63 -10.11 -13.00 1.98
CA ARG A 63 -9.14 -12.04 2.52
C ARG A 63 -9.81 -10.69 2.78
N ASP A 64 -9.68 -10.19 4.00
CA ASP A 64 -10.21 -8.88 4.38
C ASP A 64 -9.31 -7.75 3.88
N VAL A 65 -9.41 -7.48 2.58
CA VAL A 65 -8.62 -6.47 1.86
C VAL A 65 -8.77 -5.07 2.47
N TRP A 66 -9.96 -4.74 3.00
CA TRP A 66 -10.20 -3.43 3.58
C TRP A 66 -9.51 -3.28 4.94
N ALA A 67 -9.64 -4.28 5.82
CA ALA A 67 -8.96 -4.26 7.12
C ALA A 67 -7.43 -4.16 6.96
N GLU A 68 -6.83 -4.89 6.02
CA GLU A 68 -5.39 -4.77 5.73
C GLU A 68 -5.01 -3.36 5.28
N LEU A 69 -5.86 -2.71 4.48
CA LEU A 69 -5.63 -1.34 4.05
C LEU A 69 -5.70 -0.34 5.21
N GLU A 70 -6.66 -0.53 6.13
CA GLU A 70 -6.78 0.26 7.36
C GLU A 70 -5.57 0.06 8.28
N ASP A 71 -5.05 -1.16 8.38
CA ASP A 71 -3.84 -1.46 9.15
C ASP A 71 -2.61 -0.76 8.57
N VAL A 72 -2.44 -0.75 7.25
CA VAL A 72 -1.39 0.02 6.58
C VAL A 72 -1.56 1.52 6.86
N HIS A 73 -2.79 2.02 6.80
CA HIS A 73 -3.07 3.42 7.11
C HIS A 73 -2.69 3.76 8.56
N ALA A 74 -3.07 2.93 9.52
CA ALA A 74 -2.76 3.12 10.94
C ALA A 74 -1.25 3.17 11.19
N HIS A 75 -0.47 2.28 10.56
CA HIS A 75 0.99 2.28 10.63
C HIS A 75 1.59 3.57 10.05
N TRP A 76 1.10 4.03 8.89
CA TRP A 76 1.56 5.27 8.29
C TRP A 76 1.21 6.51 9.14
N VAL A 77 0.02 6.55 9.73
CA VAL A 77 -0.36 7.65 10.65
C VAL A 77 0.55 7.64 11.88
N ARG A 78 0.82 6.46 12.46
CA ARG A 78 1.73 6.30 13.60
C ARG A 78 3.15 6.77 13.29
N ALA A 79 3.60 6.58 12.04
CA ALA A 79 4.90 7.06 11.55
C ALA A 79 4.98 8.58 11.32
N GLY A 80 3.93 9.34 11.68
CA GLY A 80 3.91 10.79 11.51
C GLY A 80 3.55 11.24 10.10
N ARG A 81 2.84 10.39 9.35
CA ARG A 81 2.37 10.70 8.00
C ARG A 81 3.51 11.04 7.01
N PRO A 82 4.57 10.21 6.91
CA PRO A 82 5.72 10.54 6.09
C PRO A 82 5.33 10.73 4.61
N SER A 83 5.89 11.78 4.01
CA SER A 83 5.72 12.12 2.59
C SER A 83 6.95 11.79 1.74
N ALA A 84 8.03 11.33 2.36
CA ALA A 84 9.28 10.97 1.69
C ALA A 84 9.77 9.60 2.18
N PHE A 85 10.31 8.83 1.25
CA PHE A 85 10.92 7.53 1.50
C PHE A 85 12.40 7.62 1.16
N ARG A 86 13.24 7.02 2.01
CA ARG A 86 14.66 6.81 1.74
C ARG A 86 14.85 5.35 1.37
N VAL A 87 15.54 5.11 0.26
CA VAL A 87 15.95 3.76 -0.15
C VAL A 87 17.46 3.66 0.05
N ASP A 88 17.89 2.74 0.89
CA ASP A 88 19.28 2.37 1.06
C ASP A 88 19.60 1.20 0.12
N VAL A 89 20.49 1.46 -0.85
CA VAL A 89 20.94 0.48 -1.83
C VAL A 89 22.39 0.11 -1.50
N PRO A 90 22.64 -1.11 -1.01
CA PRO A 90 24.00 -1.52 -0.65
C PRO A 90 24.85 -1.75 -1.91
N GLU A 91 26.14 -1.38 -1.85
CA GLU A 91 27.07 -1.43 -2.99
C GLU A 91 27.33 -2.86 -3.48
N ASP A 92 27.17 -3.85 -2.60
CA ASP A 92 27.36 -5.28 -2.89
C ASP A 92 26.15 -5.93 -3.60
N GLY A 93 25.10 -5.16 -3.88
CA GLY A 93 23.86 -5.67 -4.48
C GLY A 93 23.01 -6.48 -3.50
N GLY A 94 23.27 -6.39 -2.19
CA GLY A 94 22.46 -6.98 -1.13
C GLY A 94 21.05 -6.38 -1.02
N THR A 95 20.34 -6.77 0.03
CA THR A 95 18.96 -6.36 0.28
C THR A 95 18.83 -4.85 0.36
N GLN A 96 18.00 -4.27 -0.51
CA GLN A 96 17.65 -2.85 -0.45
C GLN A 96 16.65 -2.63 0.68
N ASN A 97 16.84 -1.57 1.44
CA ASN A 97 15.95 -1.24 2.56
C ASN A 97 15.26 0.10 2.33
N VAL A 98 13.98 0.19 2.66
CA VAL A 98 13.23 1.44 2.63
C VAL A 98 12.95 1.89 4.04
N THR A 99 13.25 3.15 4.34
CA THR A 99 12.88 3.80 5.58
C THR A 99 12.04 5.04 5.33
N CYS A 100 11.07 5.31 6.20
CA CYS A 100 10.34 6.58 6.19
C CYS A 100 9.78 6.96 7.55
N GLY A 101 9.58 8.26 7.77
CA GLY A 101 9.22 8.80 9.08
C GLY A 101 10.45 9.01 9.97
N ALA A 102 10.21 9.41 11.22
CA ALA A 102 11.26 9.68 12.19
C ALA A 102 10.89 9.14 13.58
N GLY A 103 11.91 8.81 14.36
CA GLY A 103 11.74 8.34 15.73
C GLY A 103 11.27 6.87 15.81
N PRO A 104 10.73 6.45 16.97
CA PRO A 104 10.47 5.04 17.28
C PRO A 104 9.33 4.40 16.47
N SER A 105 8.63 5.19 15.64
CA SER A 105 7.55 4.72 14.78
C SER A 105 7.89 4.87 13.30
N ALA A 106 9.15 5.13 12.96
CA ALA A 106 9.61 5.09 11.58
C ALA A 106 9.29 3.70 10.98
N LEU A 107 8.81 3.71 9.75
CA LEU A 107 8.58 2.49 8.98
C LEU A 107 9.89 2.08 8.33
N ASP A 108 10.19 0.80 8.39
CA ASP A 108 11.39 0.19 7.85
C ASP A 108 10.99 -1.14 7.21
N TRP A 109 11.40 -1.38 5.96
CA TRP A 109 11.21 -2.67 5.33
C TRP A 109 12.23 -2.98 4.23
N ALA A 110 12.53 -4.27 4.09
CA ALA A 110 13.34 -4.79 2.99
C ALA A 110 12.53 -4.88 1.69
N LEU A 111 13.10 -4.39 0.59
CA LEU A 111 12.55 -4.67 -0.74
C LEU A 111 12.90 -6.11 -1.15
N PRO A 112 11.96 -6.84 -1.75
CA PRO A 112 12.27 -8.13 -2.35
C PRO A 112 13.32 -7.93 -3.44
N THR A 113 14.31 -8.81 -3.48
CA THR A 113 15.23 -8.87 -4.62
C THR A 113 14.41 -9.20 -5.85
N LEU A 114 14.32 -8.26 -6.79
CA LEU A 114 13.67 -8.52 -8.07
C LEU A 114 14.50 -9.59 -8.78
N SER A 115 14.00 -10.82 -8.86
CA SER A 115 14.54 -11.76 -9.84
C SER A 115 14.38 -11.10 -11.22
N PRO A 116 15.43 -11.08 -12.06
CA PRO A 116 15.31 -10.56 -13.40
C PRO A 116 14.14 -11.28 -14.07
N ALA A 117 13.23 -10.49 -14.65
CA ALA A 117 12.09 -11.05 -15.31
C ALA A 117 12.58 -11.94 -16.47
N PRO A 118 11.94 -13.09 -16.74
CA PRO A 118 12.44 -14.11 -17.67
C PRO A 118 12.63 -13.62 -19.12
N TRP A 119 12.17 -12.40 -19.45
CA TRP A 119 12.36 -11.76 -20.75
C TRP A 119 13.65 -10.94 -20.87
N GLN A 120 14.47 -10.83 -19.81
CA GLN A 120 15.75 -10.11 -19.83
C GLN A 120 16.99 -10.99 -20.02
N SER A 121 16.80 -12.30 -20.22
CA SER A 121 17.88 -13.21 -20.60
C SER A 121 17.84 -13.44 -22.10
N ALA A 122 18.39 -12.50 -22.87
CA ALA A 122 18.72 -12.70 -24.28
C ALA A 122 20.24 -12.62 -24.47
#